data_AF-A0A2S0REW6-F1
#
_entry.id   AF-A0A2S0REW6-F1
#
_cell.length_a   1.000
_cell.length_b   1.000
_cell.length_c   1.000
_cell.angle_alpha   90.00
_cell.angle_beta   90.00
_cell.angle_gamma   90.00
#
_symmetry.space_group_name_H-M   'P 1'
#
loop_
_entity.id
_entity.type
_entity.pdbx_description
1 polymer ?
#
loop_
_entity_poly.entity_id
_entity_poly.type
_entity_poly.pdbx_seq_one_letter_code
_entity_poly.pdbx_strand_id
1 'polypeptide(L)'
;MYTLKDTVTYSIKVWLSTALAAPLLLFLILGIAINGTQADEIVQAAPMLGFMVVYGLLLSIPAMIVFWLIGHTLFKRSSYRNTKSVLSVYGLASVWVSFYFFDKGLPDRGPQQYLWVLIYACTMLGCVWIVPLRSGMHPSASP
;
A
#
# COMPACT_ATOMS: atom_id res chain seq x y z
N MET A 1 -19.03 15.97 -9.07
CA MET A 1 -18.20 15.22 -10.03
C MET A 1 -16.75 15.38 -9.63
N TYR A 2 -15.98 14.29 -9.47
CA TYR A 2 -14.58 14.37 -9.04
C TYR A 2 -13.66 14.82 -10.18
N THR A 3 -12.68 15.66 -9.84
CA THR A 3 -11.71 16.17 -10.83
C THR A 3 -10.55 15.20 -11.01
N LEU A 4 -9.79 15.38 -12.09
CA LEU A 4 -8.52 14.68 -12.30
C LEU A 4 -7.59 14.86 -11.09
N LYS A 5 -7.46 16.10 -10.61
CA LYS A 5 -6.64 16.49 -9.46
C LYS A 5 -7.02 15.73 -8.18
N ASP A 6 -8.30 15.57 -7.89
CA ASP A 6 -8.76 14.84 -6.71
C ASP A 6 -8.33 13.37 -6.77
N THR A 7 -8.53 12.73 -7.92
CA THR A 7 -8.23 11.31 -8.11
C THR A 7 -6.73 11.01 -8.12
N VAL A 8 -5.93 11.91 -8.70
CA VAL A 8 -4.45 11.84 -8.64
C VAL A 8 -3.97 12.01 -7.20
N THR A 9 -4.46 13.04 -6.50
CA THR A 9 -4.07 13.32 -5.11
C THR A 9 -4.39 12.14 -4.20
N TYR A 10 -5.56 11.55 -4.35
CA TYR A 10 -5.95 10.35 -3.61
C TYR A 10 -5.01 9.17 -3.89
N SER A 11 -4.72 8.90 -5.16
CA SER A 11 -3.86 7.78 -5.55
C SER A 11 -2.43 7.94 -5.03
N ILE A 12 -1.89 9.18 -5.10
CA ILE A 12 -0.57 9.51 -4.52
C ILE A 12 -0.56 9.32 -3.01
N LYS A 13 -1.60 9.77 -2.29
CA LYS A 13 -1.70 9.58 -0.83
C LYS A 13 -1.72 8.10 -0.47
N VAL A 14 -2.57 7.31 -1.12
CA VAL A 14 -2.63 5.84 -0.90
C VAL A 14 -1.27 5.21 -1.18
N TRP A 15 -0.63 5.58 -2.29
CA TRP A 15 0.67 5.05 -2.68
C TRP A 15 1.76 5.35 -1.67
N LEU A 16 1.99 6.63 -1.35
CA LEU A 16 3.04 7.04 -0.43
C LEU A 16 2.80 6.48 0.97
N SER A 17 1.56 6.51 1.46
CA SER A 17 1.22 5.90 2.74
C SER A 17 1.53 4.41 2.76
N THR A 18 1.20 3.67 1.70
CA THR A 18 1.49 2.23 1.62
C THR A 18 2.98 1.96 1.53
N ALA A 19 3.69 2.67 0.65
CA ALA A 19 5.12 2.48 0.42
C ALA A 19 5.99 2.86 1.62
N LEU A 20 5.50 3.75 2.50
CA LEU A 20 6.17 4.12 3.74
C LEU A 20 5.75 3.24 4.91
N ALA A 21 4.44 3.02 5.10
CA ALA A 21 3.92 2.31 6.26
C ALA A 21 4.21 0.81 6.22
N ALA A 22 4.19 0.16 5.04
CA ALA A 22 4.40 -1.28 4.95
C ALA A 22 5.83 -1.69 5.36
N PRO A 23 6.92 -1.06 4.86
CA PRO A 23 8.27 -1.32 5.36
C PRO A 23 8.43 -1.05 6.86
N LEU A 24 7.82 0.02 7.38
CA LEU A 24 7.85 0.34 8.80
C LEU A 24 7.16 -0.73 9.66
N LEU A 25 5.98 -1.18 9.24
CA LEU A 25 5.25 -2.27 9.92
C LEU A 25 6.03 -3.58 9.87
N LEU A 26 6.61 -3.90 8.71
CA LEU A 26 7.50 -5.05 8.56
C LEU A 26 8.66 -4.99 9.52
N PHE A 27 9.34 -3.85 9.58
CA PHE A 27 10.47 -3.63 10.46
C PHE A 27 10.09 -3.74 11.93
N LEU A 28 8.95 -3.18 12.34
CA LEU A 28 8.45 -3.28 13.72
C LEU A 28 8.08 -4.73 14.08
N ILE A 29 7.35 -5.43 13.22
CA ILE A 29 6.90 -6.80 13.47
C ILE A 29 8.08 -7.76 13.50
N LEU A 30 9.01 -7.67 12.53
CA LEU A 30 10.18 -8.56 12.46
C LEU A 30 11.24 -8.20 13.51
N GLY A 31 11.51 -6.91 13.71
CA GLY A 31 12.52 -6.46 14.68
C GLY A 31 12.10 -6.72 16.12
N ILE A 32 10.90 -6.25 16.50
CA ILE A 32 10.46 -6.31 17.90
C ILE A 32 9.91 -7.69 18.26
N ALA A 33 9.03 -8.27 17.42
CA ALA A 33 8.29 -9.47 17.81
C ALA A 33 9.06 -10.78 17.58
N ILE A 34 10.04 -10.80 16.68
CA ILE A 34 10.76 -12.05 16.31
C ILE A 34 12.17 -12.09 16.89
N ASN A 35 12.90 -10.96 16.91
CA ASN A 35 14.32 -10.96 17.26
C ASN A 35 14.66 -10.32 18.62
N GLY A 36 13.71 -9.70 19.33
CA GLY A 36 13.98 -9.09 20.64
C GLY A 36 15.10 -8.05 20.61
N THR A 37 15.19 -7.29 19.52
CA THR A 37 16.38 -6.50 19.15
C THR A 37 16.71 -5.37 20.12
N GLN A 38 18.01 -5.16 20.34
CA GLN A 38 18.55 -4.01 21.07
C GLN A 38 18.53 -2.75 20.19
N ALA A 39 18.52 -1.55 20.80
CA ALA A 39 18.41 -0.28 20.09
C ALA A 39 19.51 -0.07 19.02
N ASP A 40 20.70 -0.61 19.23
CA ASP A 40 21.83 -0.48 18.30
C ASP A 40 21.63 -1.29 17.01
N GLU A 41 20.94 -2.43 17.09
CA GLU A 41 20.61 -3.26 15.91
C GLU A 41 19.54 -2.58 15.05
N ILE A 42 18.65 -1.82 15.67
CA ILE A 42 17.63 -1.01 14.98
C ILE A 42 18.29 0.08 14.13
N VAL A 43 19.30 0.76 14.67
CA VAL A 43 20.04 1.81 13.95
C VAL A 43 20.81 1.22 12.77
N GLN A 44 21.41 0.03 12.94
CA GLN A 44 22.15 -0.65 11.86
C GLN A 44 21.24 -1.13 10.71
N ALA A 45 19.96 -1.42 10.99
CA ALA A 45 19.01 -1.84 9.98
C ALA A 45 18.30 -0.68 9.24
N ALA A 46 18.47 0.57 9.69
CA ALA A 46 17.85 1.74 9.07
C ALA A 46 18.20 1.94 7.58
N PRO A 47 19.44 1.69 7.09
CA PRO A 47 19.74 1.75 5.66
C PRO A 47 18.96 0.73 4.83
N MET A 48 18.72 -0.46 5.38
CA MET A 48 17.94 -1.51 4.72
C MET A 48 16.47 -1.08 4.57
N LEU A 49 15.90 -0.47 5.61
CA LEU A 49 14.56 0.11 5.57
C LEU A 49 14.46 1.21 4.49
N GLY A 50 15.47 2.09 4.41
CA GLY A 50 15.54 3.12 3.37
C GLY A 50 15.56 2.52 1.96
N PHE A 51 16.35 1.47 1.74
CA PHE A 51 16.38 0.76 0.46
C PHE A 51 15.03 0.13 0.12
N MET A 52 14.35 -0.52 1.08
CA MET A 52 13.03 -1.11 0.88
C MET A 52 11.99 -0.06 0.45
N VAL A 53 11.99 1.12 1.06
CA VAL A 53 11.09 2.21 0.70
C VAL A 53 11.36 2.69 -0.72
N VAL A 54 12.61 2.98 -1.06
CA VAL A 54 12.98 3.49 -2.41
C VAL A 54 12.66 2.45 -3.48
N TYR A 55 13.05 1.19 -3.25
CA TYR A 55 12.80 0.09 -4.18
C TYR A 55 11.29 -0.15 -4.36
N GLY A 56 10.55 -0.20 -3.26
CA GLY A 56 9.10 -0.37 -3.29
C GLY A 56 8.37 0.78 -3.99
N LEU A 57 8.80 2.03 -3.77
CA LEU A 57 8.28 3.18 -4.49
C LEU A 57 8.50 3.04 -5.99
N LEU A 58 9.73 2.82 -6.44
CA LEU A 58 10.06 2.78 -7.87
C LEU A 58 9.31 1.65 -8.60
N LEU A 59 9.27 0.45 -8.03
CA LEU A 59 8.62 -0.69 -8.68
C LEU A 59 7.11 -0.61 -8.69
N SER A 60 6.49 0.11 -7.76
CA SER A 60 5.02 0.22 -7.70
C SER A 60 4.46 1.29 -8.64
N ILE A 61 5.28 2.11 -9.30
CA ILE A 61 4.83 3.16 -10.23
C ILE A 61 3.84 2.61 -11.28
N PRO A 62 4.12 1.51 -12.02
CA PRO A 62 3.19 1.00 -13.02
C PRO A 62 1.85 0.56 -12.45
N ALA A 63 1.87 -0.11 -11.28
CA ALA A 63 0.65 -0.53 -10.59
C ALA A 63 -0.17 0.68 -10.12
N MET A 64 0.49 1.74 -9.66
CA MET A 64 -0.19 2.95 -9.21
C MET A 64 -0.80 3.77 -10.34
N ILE A 65 -0.21 3.77 -11.53
CA ILE A 65 -0.81 4.37 -12.71
C ILE A 65 -2.14 3.67 -13.04
N VAL A 66 -2.16 2.34 -13.04
CA VAL A 66 -3.38 1.57 -13.29
C VAL A 66 -4.41 1.76 -12.17
N PHE A 67 -3.98 1.74 -10.91
CA PHE A 67 -4.82 2.06 -9.75
C PHE A 67 -5.54 3.40 -9.95
N TRP A 68 -4.78 4.43 -10.33
CA TRP A 68 -5.33 5.77 -10.58
C TRP A 68 -6.31 5.78 -11.76
N LEU A 69 -6.00 5.13 -12.87
CA LEU A 69 -6.90 5.05 -14.04
C LEU A 69 -8.24 4.38 -13.71
N ILE A 70 -8.20 3.28 -12.95
CA ILE A 70 -9.39 2.59 -12.44
C ILE A 70 -10.19 3.54 -11.55
N GLY A 71 -9.53 4.17 -10.57
CA GLY A 71 -10.17 5.10 -9.64
C GLY A 71 -10.80 6.28 -10.37
N HIS A 72 -10.08 6.91 -11.29
CA HIS A 72 -10.55 8.05 -12.07
C HIS A 72 -11.80 7.73 -12.88
N THR A 73 -11.85 6.55 -13.48
CA THR A 73 -12.99 6.10 -14.28
C THR A 73 -14.19 5.80 -13.39
N LEU A 74 -13.98 5.09 -12.28
CA LEU A 74 -15.06 4.64 -11.41
C LEU A 74 -15.63 5.74 -10.53
N PHE A 75 -14.81 6.67 -10.03
CA PHE A 75 -15.33 7.81 -9.25
C PHE A 75 -16.27 8.72 -10.06
N LYS A 76 -16.19 8.70 -11.41
CA LYS A 76 -17.14 9.41 -12.26
C LYS A 76 -18.45 8.67 -12.50
N ARG A 77 -18.48 7.34 -12.32
CA ARG A 77 -19.57 6.46 -12.79
C ARG A 77 -20.23 5.64 -11.69
N SER A 78 -19.60 5.52 -10.52
CA SER A 78 -20.00 4.60 -9.47
C SER A 78 -20.00 5.28 -8.10
N SER A 79 -20.58 4.61 -7.11
CA SER A 79 -20.58 5.09 -5.73
C SER A 79 -19.16 5.07 -5.14
N TYR A 80 -18.94 5.91 -4.14
CA TYR A 80 -17.67 6.02 -3.43
C TYR A 80 -17.23 4.67 -2.83
N ARG A 81 -18.16 3.98 -2.15
CA ARG A 81 -17.91 2.69 -1.50
C ARG A 81 -17.60 1.59 -2.51
N ASN A 82 -18.30 1.56 -3.64
CA ASN A 82 -18.05 0.59 -4.71
C ASN A 82 -16.68 0.83 -5.35
N THR A 83 -16.33 2.08 -5.63
CA THR A 83 -15.00 2.42 -6.17
C THR A 83 -13.88 1.99 -5.23
N LYS A 84 -14.00 2.27 -3.93
CA LYS A 84 -13.01 1.82 -2.93
C LYS A 84 -12.92 0.29 -2.86
N SER A 85 -14.03 -0.42 -3.01
CA SER A 85 -14.03 -1.88 -3.01
C SER A 85 -13.28 -2.44 -4.23
N VAL A 86 -13.53 -1.89 -5.43
CA VAL A 86 -12.79 -2.31 -6.65
C VAL A 86 -11.31 -1.99 -6.54
N LEU A 87 -10.96 -0.79 -6.05
CA LEU A 87 -9.58 -0.40 -5.81
C LEU A 87 -8.90 -1.28 -4.75
N SER A 88 -9.64 -1.76 -3.76
CA SER A 88 -9.14 -2.72 -2.77
C SER A 88 -8.80 -4.06 -3.43
N VAL A 89 -9.71 -4.60 -4.23
CA VAL A 89 -9.50 -5.86 -4.96
C VAL A 89 -8.30 -5.75 -5.89
N TYR A 90 -8.24 -4.67 -6.67
CA TYR A 90 -7.09 -4.39 -7.54
C TYR A 90 -5.80 -4.25 -6.73
N GLY A 91 -5.81 -3.47 -5.64
CA GLY A 91 -4.65 -3.25 -4.79
C GLY A 91 -4.10 -4.56 -4.23
N LEU A 92 -4.97 -5.41 -3.68
CA LEU A 92 -4.60 -6.74 -3.21
C LEU A 92 -3.98 -7.57 -4.33
N ALA A 93 -4.66 -7.71 -5.47
CA ALA A 93 -4.14 -8.48 -6.60
C ALA A 93 -2.79 -7.95 -7.10
N SER A 94 -2.63 -6.63 -7.19
CA SER A 94 -1.40 -5.99 -7.65
C SER A 94 -0.20 -6.28 -6.74
N VAL A 95 -0.41 -6.31 -5.42
CA VAL A 95 0.64 -6.66 -4.44
C VAL A 95 1.07 -8.11 -4.65
N TRP A 96 0.12 -9.05 -4.68
CA TRP A 96 0.41 -10.47 -4.90
C TRP A 96 1.15 -10.72 -6.22
N VAL A 97 0.67 -10.13 -7.31
CA VAL A 97 1.29 -10.26 -8.64
C VAL A 97 2.71 -9.68 -8.65
N SER A 98 2.93 -8.51 -8.05
CA SER A 98 4.26 -7.89 -8.00
C SER A 98 5.27 -8.77 -7.25
N PHE A 99 4.90 -9.27 -6.08
CA PHE A 99 5.77 -10.17 -5.31
C PHE A 99 6.00 -11.51 -6.01
N TYR A 100 5.01 -12.02 -6.78
CA TYR A 100 5.20 -13.22 -7.59
C TYR A 100 6.28 -13.03 -8.66
N PHE A 101 6.25 -11.91 -9.39
CA PHE A 101 7.20 -11.64 -10.49
C PHE A 101 8.59 -11.19 -10.01
N PHE A 102 8.66 -10.29 -9.03
CA PHE A 102 9.93 -9.65 -8.63
C PHE A 102 10.74 -10.46 -7.61
N ASP A 103 10.11 -11.37 -6.85
CA ASP A 103 10.77 -12.14 -5.79
C ASP A 103 10.92 -13.64 -6.06
N LYS A 104 11.03 -14.05 -7.34
CA LYS A 104 11.27 -15.44 -7.79
C LYS A 104 10.29 -16.48 -7.21
N GLY A 105 9.01 -16.12 -7.10
CA GLY A 105 7.97 -17.03 -6.64
C GLY A 105 7.96 -17.25 -5.12
N LEU A 106 6.79 -17.10 -4.54
CA LEU A 106 6.50 -17.32 -3.11
C LEU A 106 7.03 -18.65 -2.50
N PRO A 107 7.11 -19.80 -3.23
CA PRO A 107 7.54 -21.06 -2.63
C PRO A 107 9.02 -21.09 -2.21
N ASP A 108 9.90 -20.40 -2.95
CA ASP A 108 11.35 -20.59 -2.82
C ASP A 108 11.98 -19.76 -1.68
N ARG A 109 11.24 -18.77 -1.13
CA ARG A 109 11.73 -17.86 -0.07
C ARG A 109 11.13 -18.08 1.32
N GLY A 110 10.33 -19.14 1.49
CA GLY A 110 9.82 -19.56 2.79
C GLY A 110 8.72 -18.66 3.38
N PRO A 111 8.29 -18.94 4.63
CA PRO A 111 7.11 -18.32 5.25
C PRO A 111 7.26 -16.81 5.50
N GLN A 112 8.49 -16.32 5.63
CA GLN A 112 8.76 -14.90 5.85
C GLN A 112 8.28 -14.04 4.67
N GLN A 113 8.44 -14.53 3.43
CA GLN A 113 8.00 -13.82 2.23
C GLN A 113 6.46 -13.64 2.20
N TYR A 114 5.72 -14.68 2.60
CA TYR A 114 4.26 -14.58 2.70
C TYR A 114 3.81 -13.52 3.70
N LEU A 115 4.52 -13.41 4.83
CA LEU A 115 4.25 -12.38 5.83
C LEU A 115 4.51 -10.97 5.27
N TRP A 116 5.50 -10.80 4.38
CA TRP A 116 5.75 -9.54 3.69
C TRP A 116 4.61 -9.17 2.76
N VAL A 117 4.21 -10.09 1.89
CA VAL A 117 3.08 -9.87 0.96
C VAL A 117 1.81 -9.54 1.74
N LEU A 118 1.56 -10.25 2.85
CA LEU A 118 0.41 -10.01 3.72
C LEU A 118 0.43 -8.61 4.33
N ILE A 119 1.56 -8.16 4.89
CA ILE A 119 1.68 -6.82 5.47
C ILE A 119 1.45 -5.74 4.41
N TYR A 120 2.04 -5.88 3.23
CA TYR A 120 1.82 -4.94 2.12
C TYR A 120 0.35 -4.92 1.68
N ALA A 121 -0.28 -6.09 1.55
CA ALA A 121 -1.68 -6.22 1.16
C ALA A 121 -2.63 -5.58 2.19
N CYS A 122 -2.43 -5.86 3.48
CA CYS A 122 -3.21 -5.26 4.56
C CYS A 122 -3.01 -3.74 4.65
N THR A 123 -1.77 -3.27 4.48
CA THR A 123 -1.46 -1.83 4.48
C THR A 123 -2.14 -1.13 3.32
N MET A 124 -2.04 -1.68 2.10
CA MET A 124 -2.70 -1.14 0.91
C MET A 124 -4.22 -1.04 1.11
N LEU A 125 -4.83 -2.12 1.61
CA LEU A 125 -6.26 -2.14 1.93
C LEU A 125 -6.62 -1.06 2.95
N GLY A 126 -5.88 -0.97 4.06
CA GLY A 126 -6.07 0.05 5.08
C GLY A 126 -5.97 1.47 4.50
N CYS A 127 -4.94 1.76 3.72
CA CYS A 127 -4.75 3.06 3.09
C CYS A 127 -5.90 3.43 2.13
N VAL A 128 -6.38 2.48 1.32
CA VAL A 128 -7.54 2.72 0.42
C VAL A 128 -8.75 3.20 1.23
N TRP A 129 -9.02 2.60 2.39
CA TRP A 129 -10.19 2.93 3.20
C TRP A 129 -10.01 4.16 4.09
N ILE A 130 -8.83 4.34 4.70
CA ILE A 130 -8.53 5.46 5.61
C ILE A 130 -8.36 6.77 4.84
N VAL A 131 -7.71 6.75 3.67
CA VAL A 131 -7.45 7.98 2.92
C VAL A 131 -8.77 8.55 2.38
N PRO A 132 -9.10 9.82 2.69
CA PRO A 132 -10.27 10.47 2.12
C PRO A 132 -9.97 10.93 0.69
N LEU A 133 -10.96 10.76 -0.19
CA LEU A 133 -10.88 11.20 -1.60
C LEU A 133 -10.93 12.72 -1.76
N ARG A 134 -11.42 13.44 -0.74
CA ARG A 134 -11.52 14.90 -0.71
C ARG A 134 -10.77 15.44 0.50
N SER A 135 -9.81 16.34 0.30
CA SER A 135 -9.06 17.02 1.37
C SER A 135 -9.91 18.03 2.18
N GLY A 136 -11.20 17.81 2.38
CA GLY A 136 -12.05 18.84 3.00
C GLY A 136 -13.52 18.53 3.24
N MET A 137 -13.94 17.26 3.30
CA MET A 137 -15.26 16.94 3.86
C MET A 137 -15.22 15.51 4.40
N HIS A 138 -15.24 15.42 5.72
CA HIS A 138 -15.76 14.27 6.44
C HIS A 138 -17.08 13.83 5.79
N PRO A 139 -17.39 12.52 5.74
CA PRO A 139 -18.76 12.14 5.52
C PRO A 139 -19.56 12.74 6.68
N SER A 140 -20.35 13.79 6.40
CA SER A 140 -21.53 14.05 7.18
C SER A 140 -22.29 12.73 7.19
N ALA A 141 -22.31 12.11 8.37
CA ALA A 141 -23.24 11.06 8.68
C ALA A 141 -24.60 11.46 8.09
N SER A 142 -25.14 10.59 7.24
CA SER A 142 -26.57 10.61 6.98
C SER A 142 -27.15 9.31 7.53
N PRO A 143 -28.34 9.40 8.14
CA PRO A 143 -28.89 8.45 9.10
C PRO A 143 -29.15 7.05 8.53
#